data_AF-W2LBX4-F1
#
_entry.id   AF-W2LBX4-F1
#
_cell.length_a   1.000
_cell.length_b   1.000
_cell.length_c   1.000
_cell.angle_alpha   90.00
_cell.angle_beta   90.00
_cell.angle_gamma   90.00
#
_symmetry.space_group_name_H-M   'P 1'
#
loop_
_entity.id
_entity.type
_entity.pdbx_description
1 polymer ?
#
loop_
_entity_poly.entity_id
_entity_poly.type
_entity_poly.pdbx_seq_one_letter_code
_entity_poly.pdbx_strand_id
1 'polypeptide(L)'
;MKTKEFSWTTRLKHHMLDKMRDVGIDLENIVYFRGDMHYLVMTPKRQNLLIHGVVKQNYADSKDLVRKENVNPDALNMFVKNIVKFAGITRKTDFTRVNLIDFSQLTRADKAASILSSHGKKLYVGLVGDSLLEPVWHEGVGTCRGFLSALDGAWMIAHIGRKTDEQLLANRHVAFQVMQRLSGHHRDEMQKNVRKYTVDPKTRYRGVC
;
A
#
# COMPACT_ATOMS: atom_id res chain seq x y z
N MET A 1 -3.82 17.97 25.59
CA MET A 1 -3.12 18.35 24.33
C MET A 1 -3.50 17.35 23.25
N LYS A 2 -3.86 17.79 22.05
CA LYS A 2 -4.29 16.90 20.95
C LYS A 2 -3.05 16.29 20.26
N THR A 3 -2.97 14.96 20.16
CA THR A 3 -1.89 14.26 19.45
C THR A 3 -1.87 14.63 17.96
N LYS A 4 -0.70 14.99 17.44
CA LYS A 4 -0.46 15.26 16.02
C LYS A 4 -0.33 13.94 15.25
N GLU A 5 -0.59 13.97 13.95
CA GLU A 5 -0.29 12.85 13.06
C GLU A 5 1.19 12.49 13.12
N PHE A 6 1.52 11.22 12.91
CA PHE A 6 2.91 10.76 12.94
C PHE A 6 3.11 9.51 12.09
N SER A 7 4.36 9.29 11.69
CA SER A 7 4.84 8.07 11.04
C SER A 7 6.18 7.69 11.67
N TRP A 8 6.22 6.54 12.34
CA TRP A 8 7.43 6.00 12.97
C TRP A 8 7.80 4.70 12.27
N THR A 9 9.06 4.57 11.88
CA THR A 9 9.56 3.38 11.16
C THR A 9 10.97 3.04 11.62
N THR A 10 11.29 1.75 11.70
CA THR A 10 12.63 1.23 11.97
C THR A 10 13.64 1.67 10.91
N ARG A 11 13.20 1.85 9.65
CA ARG A 11 14.05 2.34 8.55
C ARG A 11 14.66 3.71 8.83
N LEU A 12 13.93 4.55 9.57
CA LEU A 12 14.39 5.88 10.00
C LEU A 12 14.90 5.89 11.45
N LYS A 13 15.08 4.72 12.08
CA LYS A 13 15.53 4.54 13.47
C LYS A 13 14.78 5.44 14.45
N HIS A 14 13.45 5.50 14.33
CA HIS A 14 12.66 6.43 15.12
C HIS A 14 12.64 6.02 16.61
N HIS A 15 13.23 6.83 17.48
CA HIS A 15 13.42 6.56 18.92
C HIS A 15 12.15 6.17 19.69
N MET A 16 10.96 6.57 19.22
CA MET A 16 9.69 6.18 19.83
C MET A 16 9.42 4.67 19.75
N LEU A 17 9.94 3.97 18.72
CA LEU A 17 9.80 2.51 18.63
C LEU A 17 10.62 1.79 19.70
N ASP A 18 11.76 2.35 20.11
CA ASP A 18 12.55 1.79 21.22
C ASP A 18 11.82 2.00 22.56
N LYS A 19 11.26 3.20 22.79
CA LYS A 19 10.41 3.44 23.96
C LYS A 19 9.16 2.54 24.02
N MET A 20 8.59 2.19 22.87
CA MET A 20 7.51 1.20 22.80
C MET A 20 8.01 -0.19 23.21
N ARG A 21 9.21 -0.58 22.76
CA ARG A 21 9.82 -1.86 23.12
C ARG A 21 10.08 -1.96 24.62
N ASP A 22 10.48 -0.87 25.26
CA ASP A 22 10.68 -0.81 26.72
C ASP A 22 9.42 -1.12 27.52
N VAL A 23 8.23 -0.83 26.94
CA VAL A 23 6.93 -1.17 27.55
C VAL A 23 6.33 -2.47 26.97
N GLY A 24 7.13 -3.27 26.28
CA GLY A 24 6.74 -4.58 25.74
C GLY A 24 5.97 -4.53 24.41
N ILE A 25 5.94 -3.40 23.71
CA ILE A 25 5.30 -3.23 22.40
C ILE A 25 6.40 -3.18 21.33
N ASP A 26 6.53 -4.22 20.51
CA ASP A 26 7.59 -4.29 19.48
C ASP A 26 6.99 -4.23 18.07
N LEU A 27 7.14 -3.08 17.43
CA LEU A 27 6.63 -2.76 16.10
C LEU A 27 7.79 -2.42 15.14
N GLU A 28 7.64 -2.78 13.87
CA GLU A 28 8.51 -2.33 12.79
C GLU A 28 8.16 -0.92 12.31
N ASN A 29 6.86 -0.61 12.29
CA ASN A 29 6.35 0.71 11.96
C ASN A 29 4.96 0.95 12.56
N ILE A 30 4.60 2.22 12.69
CA ILE A 30 3.26 2.69 13.02
C ILE A 30 3.02 4.06 12.37
N VAL A 31 1.84 4.21 11.77
CA VAL A 31 1.37 5.47 11.17
C VAL A 31 0.01 5.81 11.77
N TYR A 32 -0.15 7.08 12.12
CA TYR A 32 -1.39 7.63 12.66
C TYR A 32 -1.85 8.81 11.80
N PHE A 33 -3.04 8.66 11.22
CA PHE A 33 -3.75 9.70 10.48
C PHE A 33 -4.97 10.19 11.28
N ARG A 34 -5.24 11.48 11.14
CA ARG A 34 -6.32 12.17 11.81
C ARG A 34 -7.16 12.94 10.79
N GLY A 35 -8.18 12.28 10.26
CA GLY A 35 -9.25 12.91 9.50
C GLY A 35 -10.55 12.97 10.31
N ASP A 36 -11.67 12.69 9.65
CA ASP A 36 -12.98 12.50 10.30
C ASP A 36 -12.95 11.35 11.32
N MET A 37 -12.08 10.37 11.09
CA MET A 37 -11.80 9.25 11.97
C MET A 37 -10.32 9.23 12.35
N HIS A 38 -10.01 8.69 13.54
CA HIS A 38 -8.65 8.34 13.92
C HIS A 38 -8.29 7.01 13.27
N TYR A 39 -7.27 6.99 12.42
CA TYR A 39 -6.83 5.79 11.71
C TYR A 39 -5.38 5.45 12.08
N LEU A 40 -5.15 4.18 12.42
CA LEU A 40 -3.81 3.66 12.69
C LEU A 40 -3.54 2.44 11.81
N VAL A 41 -2.34 2.37 11.27
CA VAL A 41 -1.78 1.19 10.63
C VAL A 41 -0.40 0.92 11.25
N MET A 42 -0.09 -0.34 11.51
CA MET A 42 1.16 -0.72 12.18
C MET A 42 1.56 -2.14 11.79
N THR A 43 2.85 -2.43 11.93
CA THR A 43 3.42 -3.76 11.66
C THR A 43 4.04 -4.30 12.94
N PRO A 44 3.28 -5.02 13.78
CA PRO A 44 3.81 -5.68 14.97
C PRO A 44 4.68 -6.89 14.60
N LYS A 45 5.72 -7.16 15.39
CA LYS A 45 6.51 -8.38 15.18
C LYS A 45 5.73 -9.62 15.57
N ARG A 46 5.92 -10.72 14.83
CA ARG A 46 5.31 -12.05 15.09
C ARG A 46 5.40 -12.46 16.56
N GLN A 47 6.60 -12.39 17.14
CA GLN A 47 6.81 -12.80 18.53
C GLN A 47 6.05 -11.90 19.53
N ASN A 48 5.89 -10.62 19.21
CA ASN A 48 5.13 -9.68 20.04
C ASN A 48 3.63 -10.01 20.01
N LEU A 49 3.08 -10.40 18.85
CA LEU A 49 1.71 -10.89 18.75
C LEU A 49 1.47 -12.15 19.61
N LEU A 50 2.44 -13.06 19.66
CA LEU A 50 2.36 -14.28 20.49
C LEU A 50 2.42 -13.97 21.98
N ILE A 51 3.38 -13.15 22.41
CA ILE A 51 3.56 -12.78 23.82
C ILE A 51 2.30 -12.10 24.38
N HIS A 52 1.65 -11.26 23.57
CA HIS A 52 0.40 -10.58 23.95
C HIS A 52 -0.86 -11.43 23.73
N GLY A 53 -0.71 -12.70 23.32
CA GLY A 53 -1.84 -13.61 23.09
C GLY A 53 -2.77 -13.19 21.96
N VAL A 54 -2.34 -12.27 21.09
CA VAL A 54 -3.10 -11.80 19.92
C VAL A 54 -3.29 -12.94 18.93
N VAL A 55 -2.26 -13.78 18.77
CA VAL A 55 -2.33 -15.04 18.03
C VAL A 55 -2.14 -16.22 18.99
N LYS A 56 -2.95 -17.26 18.83
CA LYS A 56 -2.98 -18.42 19.76
C LYS A 56 -1.80 -19.36 19.55
N GLN A 57 -1.43 -19.59 18.29
CA GLN A 57 -0.33 -20.49 17.90
C GLN A 57 0.62 -19.80 16.93
N ASN A 58 1.90 -20.18 17.00
CA ASN A 58 2.95 -19.68 16.12
C ASN A 58 3.07 -20.56 14.86
N TYR A 59 2.13 -20.42 13.94
CA TYR A 59 2.22 -21.09 12.64
C TYR A 59 3.41 -20.53 11.83
N ALA A 60 4.08 -21.40 11.09
CA ALA A 60 5.21 -21.03 10.23
C ALA A 60 4.77 -20.15 9.05
N ASP A 61 3.64 -20.50 8.41
CA ASP A 61 3.01 -19.70 7.37
C ASP A 61 2.33 -18.45 7.97
N SER A 62 2.55 -17.29 7.35
CA SER A 62 1.96 -16.01 7.75
C SER A 62 0.44 -15.97 7.57
N LYS A 63 -0.09 -16.63 6.54
CA LYS A 63 -1.53 -16.71 6.28
C LYS A 63 -2.24 -17.48 7.38
N ASP A 64 -1.66 -18.59 7.82
CA ASP A 64 -2.17 -19.35 8.95
C ASP A 64 -1.98 -18.61 10.28
N LEU A 65 -0.91 -17.83 10.43
CA LEU A 65 -0.68 -17.03 11.62
C LEU A 65 -1.81 -16.02 11.86
N VAL A 66 -2.29 -15.35 10.82
CA VAL A 66 -3.29 -14.27 10.93
C VAL A 66 -4.72 -14.72 10.61
N ARG A 67 -4.95 -16.01 10.34
CA ARG A 67 -6.31 -16.52 10.08
C ARG A 67 -7.23 -16.29 11.26
N LYS A 68 -8.52 -16.08 10.99
CA LYS A 68 -9.52 -15.67 11.97
C LYS A 68 -9.57 -16.59 13.19
N GLU A 69 -9.38 -17.89 13.01
CA GLU A 69 -9.43 -18.91 14.05
C GLU A 69 -8.23 -18.83 15.01
N ASN A 70 -7.08 -18.37 14.50
CA ASN A 70 -5.86 -18.21 15.29
C ASN A 70 -5.79 -16.85 15.99
N VAL A 71 -6.55 -15.86 15.55
CA VAL A 71 -6.59 -14.52 16.16
C VAL A 71 -7.53 -14.50 17.36
N ASN A 72 -7.07 -13.93 18.47
CA ASN A 72 -7.90 -13.60 19.64
C ASN A 72 -8.37 -12.13 19.52
N PRO A 73 -9.67 -11.86 19.26
CA PRO A 73 -10.17 -10.50 19.06
C PRO A 73 -10.02 -9.59 20.28
N ASP A 74 -10.19 -10.13 21.49
CA ASP A 74 -10.12 -9.35 22.73
C ASP A 74 -8.67 -8.96 23.04
N ALA A 75 -7.74 -9.91 22.88
CA ALA A 75 -6.32 -9.65 23.02
C ALA A 75 -5.83 -8.64 21.96
N LEU A 76 -6.29 -8.78 20.69
CA LEU A 76 -6.00 -7.81 19.63
C LEU A 76 -6.51 -6.41 19.98
N ASN A 77 -7.74 -6.30 20.48
CA ASN A 77 -8.31 -5.01 20.89
C ASN A 77 -7.52 -4.38 22.04
N MET A 78 -7.16 -5.17 23.05
CA MET A 78 -6.37 -4.72 24.19
C MET A 78 -4.96 -4.29 23.77
N PHE A 79 -4.32 -5.05 22.88
CA PHE A 79 -3.01 -4.72 22.33
C PHE A 79 -3.03 -3.35 21.64
N VAL A 80 -4.01 -3.09 20.78
CA VAL A 80 -4.16 -1.79 20.11
C VAL A 80 -4.54 -0.68 21.10
N LYS A 81 -5.34 -0.96 22.14
CA LYS A 81 -5.63 0.01 23.23
C LYS A 81 -4.36 0.47 23.92
N ASN A 82 -3.44 -0.45 24.22
CA ASN A 82 -2.16 -0.14 24.87
C ASN A 82 -1.27 0.73 23.97
N ILE A 83 -1.22 0.45 22.67
CA ILE A 83 -0.48 1.25 21.68
C ILE A 83 -1.02 2.67 21.60
N VAL A 84 -2.34 2.83 21.52
CA VAL A 84 -3.01 4.13 21.47
C VAL A 84 -2.80 4.93 22.76
N LYS A 85 -2.86 4.26 23.91
CA LYS A 85 -2.57 4.86 25.23
C LYS A 85 -1.12 5.35 25.29
N PHE A 86 -0.16 4.53 24.86
CA PHE A 86 1.25 4.90 24.80
C PHE A 86 1.49 6.10 23.87
N ALA A 87 0.86 6.12 22.70
CA ALA A 87 0.95 7.23 21.74
C ALA A 87 0.24 8.51 22.23
N GLY A 88 -0.42 8.48 23.39
CA GLY A 88 -1.15 9.61 23.97
C GLY A 88 -2.39 10.03 23.18
N ILE A 89 -2.89 9.17 22.28
CA ILE A 89 -4.03 9.50 21.41
C ILE A 89 -5.31 9.49 22.25
N THR A 90 -5.91 10.67 22.44
CA THR A 90 -7.16 10.81 23.18
C THR A 90 -8.32 10.17 22.43
N ARG A 91 -9.02 9.23 23.06
CA ARG A 91 -10.21 8.57 22.51
C ARG A 91 -11.48 9.06 23.19
N LYS A 92 -12.53 9.29 22.39
CA LYS A 92 -13.88 9.58 22.88
C LYS A 92 -14.80 8.35 22.86
N THR A 93 -14.50 7.38 21.99
CA THR A 93 -15.29 6.16 21.78
C THR A 93 -14.38 4.94 21.68
N ASP A 94 -14.97 3.75 21.68
CA ASP A 94 -14.26 2.50 21.35
C ASP A 94 -13.91 2.40 19.86
N PHE A 95 -13.00 1.47 19.55
CA PHE A 95 -12.61 1.20 18.17
C PHE A 95 -13.80 0.67 17.39
N THR A 96 -14.08 1.28 16.25
CA THR A 96 -15.13 0.80 15.35
C THR A 96 -14.70 -0.48 14.63
N ARG A 97 -13.42 -0.59 14.27
CA ARG A 97 -12.85 -1.75 13.57
C ARG A 97 -11.38 -1.95 13.96
N VAL A 98 -11.00 -3.20 14.25
CA VAL A 98 -9.61 -3.63 14.45
C VAL A 98 -9.43 -4.94 13.70
N ASN A 99 -8.47 -4.99 12.79
CA ASN A 99 -8.18 -6.19 11.98
C ASN A 99 -6.68 -6.45 11.96
N LEU A 100 -6.32 -7.73 11.86
CA LEU A 100 -4.96 -8.18 11.59
C LEU A 100 -4.96 -8.83 10.20
N ILE A 101 -3.99 -8.46 9.37
CA ILE A 101 -3.88 -8.94 7.99
C ILE A 101 -2.45 -9.38 7.70
N ASP A 102 -2.29 -10.27 6.72
CA ASP A 102 -0.98 -10.67 6.25
C ASP A 102 -0.45 -9.59 5.30
N PHE A 103 0.75 -9.10 5.59
CA PHE A 103 1.47 -8.11 4.78
C PHE A 103 2.89 -8.58 4.45
N SER A 104 3.16 -9.88 4.59
CA SER A 104 4.48 -10.48 4.37
C SER A 104 4.84 -10.59 2.89
N GLN A 105 3.83 -10.67 2.02
CA GLN A 105 4.00 -10.77 0.57
C GLN A 105 3.26 -9.62 -0.10
N LEU A 106 3.93 -9.01 -1.07
CA LEU A 106 3.33 -8.04 -1.97
C LEU A 106 3.23 -8.67 -3.34
N THR A 107 2.04 -8.62 -3.91
CA THR A 107 1.77 -9.11 -5.25
C THR A 107 1.93 -7.98 -6.28
N ARG A 108 2.48 -8.35 -7.43
CA ARG A 108 2.59 -7.45 -8.58
C ARG A 108 2.38 -8.24 -9.85
N ALA A 109 1.72 -7.63 -10.81
CA ALA A 109 1.61 -8.21 -12.14
C ALA A 109 2.98 -8.19 -12.84
N ASP A 110 3.25 -9.24 -13.61
CA ASP A 110 4.40 -9.29 -14.52
C ASP A 110 4.29 -8.23 -15.62
N LYS A 111 3.08 -8.09 -16.19
CA LYS A 111 2.75 -7.12 -17.24
C LYS A 111 1.48 -6.36 -16.93
N ALA A 112 1.47 -5.08 -17.29
CA ALA A 112 0.34 -4.20 -17.05
C ALA A 112 -0.80 -4.35 -18.07
N ALA A 113 -0.53 -4.95 -19.23
CA ALA A 113 -1.53 -5.24 -20.23
C ALA A 113 -1.15 -6.45 -21.09
N SER A 114 -2.12 -6.99 -21.82
CA SER A 114 -1.97 -8.06 -22.80
C SER A 114 -3.01 -7.92 -23.88
N ILE A 115 -2.70 -8.45 -25.06
CA ILE A 115 -3.64 -8.52 -26.17
C ILE A 115 -3.81 -10.00 -26.51
N LEU A 116 -5.03 -10.49 -26.36
CA LEU A 116 -5.41 -11.85 -26.70
C LEU A 116 -6.06 -11.84 -28.08
N SER A 117 -5.78 -12.85 -28.91
CA SER A 117 -6.37 -12.97 -30.24
C SER A 117 -7.09 -14.30 -30.38
N SER A 118 -8.31 -14.27 -30.90
CA SER A 118 -9.11 -15.47 -31.18
C SER A 118 -10.08 -15.17 -32.32
N HIS A 119 -10.23 -16.09 -33.28
CA HIS A 119 -11.14 -15.96 -34.42
C HIS A 119 -11.01 -14.62 -35.18
N GLY A 120 -9.78 -14.12 -35.35
CA GLY A 120 -9.51 -12.84 -36.03
C GLY A 120 -9.97 -11.59 -35.24
N LYS A 121 -10.41 -11.75 -33.99
CA LYS A 121 -10.75 -10.66 -33.07
C LYS A 121 -9.68 -10.52 -32.00
N LYS A 122 -9.46 -9.27 -31.57
CA LYS A 122 -8.49 -8.90 -30.53
C LYS A 122 -9.23 -8.47 -29.27
N LEU A 123 -8.74 -8.93 -28.11
CA LEU A 123 -9.18 -8.52 -26.79
C LEU A 123 -8.02 -7.87 -26.05
N TYR A 124 -8.17 -6.59 -25.72
CA TYR A 124 -7.19 -5.81 -24.96
C TYR A 124 -7.52 -5.93 -23.47
N VAL A 125 -6.58 -6.46 -22.70
CA VAL A 125 -6.71 -6.66 -21.25
C VAL A 125 -5.69 -5.77 -20.55
N GLY A 126 -6.13 -4.95 -19.60
CA GLY A 126 -5.27 -4.05 -18.82
C GLY A 126 -5.58 -4.13 -17.34
N LEU A 127 -4.53 -4.14 -16.51
CA LEU A 127 -4.65 -4.11 -15.05
C LEU A 127 -4.45 -2.68 -14.53
N VAL A 128 -5.16 -2.34 -13.45
CA VAL A 128 -5.12 -1.03 -12.78
C VAL A 128 -5.25 -1.18 -11.27
N GLY A 129 -4.72 -0.22 -10.51
CA GLY A 129 -4.80 -0.23 -9.05
C GLY A 129 -4.08 -1.41 -8.41
N ASP A 130 -4.64 -1.91 -7.31
CA ASP A 130 -4.02 -2.96 -6.49
C ASP A 130 -3.86 -4.28 -7.26
N SER A 131 -4.71 -4.57 -8.25
CA SER A 131 -4.55 -5.76 -9.10
C SER A 131 -3.32 -5.69 -10.02
N LEU A 132 -2.80 -4.49 -10.26
CA LEU A 132 -1.57 -4.28 -11.03
C LEU A 132 -0.34 -4.29 -10.12
N LEU A 133 -0.40 -3.55 -9.02
CA LEU A 133 0.71 -3.37 -8.10
C LEU A 133 0.17 -3.12 -6.69
N GLU A 134 0.29 -4.12 -5.82
CA GLU A 134 -0.17 -4.03 -4.45
C GLU A 134 0.60 -2.94 -3.69
N PRO A 135 -0.10 -2.01 -3.01
CA PRO A 135 0.55 -0.89 -2.37
C PRO A 135 1.09 -1.25 -1.00
N VAL A 136 2.29 -0.78 -0.69
CA VAL A 136 2.80 -0.74 0.68
C VAL A 136 2.14 0.43 1.40
N TRP A 137 1.20 0.15 2.32
CA TRP A 137 0.33 1.20 2.89
C TRP A 137 1.11 2.29 3.62
N HIS A 138 2.21 1.94 4.30
CA HIS A 138 3.03 2.92 5.02
C HIS A 138 3.85 3.84 4.09
N GLU A 139 3.99 3.52 2.79
CA GLU A 139 4.64 4.42 1.82
C GLU A 139 3.70 5.52 1.30
N GLY A 140 2.38 5.38 1.48
CA GLY A 140 1.40 6.41 1.12
C GLY A 140 1.26 6.70 -0.38
N VAL A 141 1.76 5.81 -1.26
CA VAL A 141 1.73 6.00 -2.73
C VAL A 141 0.67 5.19 -3.46
N GLY A 142 -0.12 4.37 -2.73
CA GLY A 142 -1.11 3.47 -3.35
C GLY A 142 -2.14 4.19 -4.22
N THR A 143 -2.79 5.23 -3.68
CA THR A 143 -3.77 6.04 -4.44
C THR A 143 -3.12 6.70 -5.66
N CYS A 144 -1.91 7.25 -5.52
CA CYS A 144 -1.20 7.85 -6.63
C CYS A 144 -0.94 6.84 -7.76
N ARG A 145 -0.41 5.66 -7.43
CA ARG A 145 -0.15 4.58 -8.40
C ARG A 145 -1.45 4.10 -9.06
N GLY A 146 -2.52 3.96 -8.29
CA GLY A 146 -3.84 3.57 -8.80
C GLY A 146 -4.37 4.54 -9.87
N PHE A 147 -4.39 5.84 -9.57
CA PHE A 147 -4.84 6.86 -10.53
C PHE A 147 -3.94 6.92 -11.77
N LEU A 148 -2.61 6.87 -11.58
CA LEU A 148 -1.67 6.84 -12.70
C LEU A 148 -1.90 5.64 -13.62
N SER A 149 -2.13 4.45 -13.05
CA SER A 149 -2.42 3.24 -13.82
C SER A 149 -3.74 3.32 -14.60
N ALA A 150 -4.75 3.97 -14.03
CA ALA A 150 -6.02 4.19 -14.70
C ALA A 150 -5.86 5.14 -15.90
N LEU A 151 -5.10 6.23 -15.74
CA LEU A 151 -4.79 7.17 -16.83
C LEU A 151 -3.97 6.49 -17.94
N ASP A 152 -3.01 5.63 -17.60
CA ASP A 152 -2.24 4.85 -18.57
C ASP A 152 -3.12 3.85 -19.34
N GLY A 153 -4.06 3.21 -18.64
CA GLY A 153 -5.07 2.35 -19.26
C GLY A 153 -5.97 3.14 -20.22
N ALA A 154 -6.47 4.30 -19.80
CA ALA A 154 -7.29 5.18 -20.64
C ALA A 154 -6.53 5.64 -21.90
N TRP A 155 -5.25 6.00 -21.76
CA TRP A 155 -4.42 6.35 -22.91
C TRP A 155 -4.25 5.18 -23.87
N MET A 156 -3.97 3.97 -23.37
CA MET A 156 -3.86 2.77 -24.19
C MET A 156 -5.15 2.52 -24.99
N ILE A 157 -6.31 2.57 -24.32
CA ILE A 157 -7.62 2.41 -24.96
C ILE A 157 -7.83 3.45 -26.07
N ALA A 158 -7.53 4.72 -25.80
CA ALA A 158 -7.70 5.81 -26.75
C ALA A 158 -6.81 5.69 -28.00
N HIS A 159 -5.76 4.86 -27.98
CA HIS A 159 -4.83 4.68 -29.09
C HIS A 159 -5.00 3.34 -29.82
N ILE A 160 -5.97 2.52 -29.44
CA ILE A 160 -6.36 1.32 -30.20
C ILE A 160 -6.74 1.75 -31.63
N GLY A 161 -6.16 1.06 -32.62
CA GLY A 161 -6.36 1.37 -34.04
C GLY A 161 -5.60 2.60 -34.56
N ARG A 162 -4.95 3.37 -33.68
CA ARG A 162 -4.07 4.51 -34.06
C ARG A 162 -2.58 4.18 -33.96
N LYS A 163 -2.22 3.24 -33.09
CA LYS A 163 -0.86 2.70 -32.91
C LYS A 163 -0.89 1.20 -33.13
N THR A 164 0.28 0.62 -33.44
CA THR A 164 0.40 -0.84 -33.51
C THR A 164 0.24 -1.45 -32.11
N ASP A 165 -0.17 -2.71 -32.05
CA ASP A 165 -0.36 -3.42 -30.78
C ASP A 165 0.94 -3.50 -29.96
N GLU A 166 2.07 -3.67 -30.65
CA GLU A 166 3.41 -3.70 -30.04
C GLU A 166 3.75 -2.35 -29.42
N GLN A 167 3.44 -1.24 -30.12
CA GLN A 167 3.63 0.10 -29.59
C GLN A 167 2.74 0.36 -28.37
N LEU A 168 1.49 -0.10 -28.37
CA LEU A 168 0.58 0.05 -27.22
C LEU A 168 1.12 -0.69 -26.00
N LEU A 169 1.52 -1.96 -26.18
CA LEU A 169 2.08 -2.78 -25.10
C LEU A 169 3.41 -2.22 -24.59
N ALA A 170 4.30 -1.77 -25.48
CA ALA A 170 5.57 -1.17 -25.10
C ALA A 170 5.37 0.12 -24.29
N ASN A 171 4.53 1.05 -24.75
CA ASN A 171 4.23 2.29 -24.03
C ASN A 171 3.59 2.01 -22.67
N ARG A 172 2.65 1.06 -22.60
CA ARG A 172 2.02 0.66 -21.34
C ARG A 172 3.04 0.05 -20.37
N HIS A 173 4.00 -0.73 -20.87
CA HIS A 173 5.06 -1.32 -20.08
C HIS A 173 6.03 -0.26 -19.54
N VAL A 174 6.46 0.70 -20.36
CA VAL A 174 7.32 1.81 -19.90
C VAL A 174 6.64 2.60 -18.77
N ALA A 175 5.37 2.97 -18.94
CA ALA A 175 4.62 3.66 -17.89
C ALA A 175 4.51 2.83 -16.59
N PHE A 176 4.33 1.51 -16.72
CA PHE A 176 4.31 0.61 -15.57
C PHE A 176 5.66 0.54 -14.86
N GLN A 177 6.78 0.52 -15.59
CA GLN A 177 8.12 0.53 -15.00
C GLN A 177 8.40 1.80 -14.20
N VAL A 178 7.97 2.97 -14.68
CA VAL A 178 8.06 4.23 -13.90
C VAL A 178 7.31 4.07 -12.59
N MET A 179 6.09 3.56 -12.64
CA MET A 179 5.23 3.38 -11.46
C MET A 179 5.80 2.42 -10.41
N GLN A 180 6.50 1.37 -10.85
CA GLN A 180 7.20 0.44 -9.96
C GLN A 180 8.32 1.11 -9.17
N ARG A 181 8.95 2.16 -9.72
CA ARG A 181 10.04 2.90 -9.07
C ARG A 181 9.57 4.12 -8.25
N LEU A 182 8.35 4.59 -8.48
CA LEU A 182 7.78 5.70 -7.72
C LEU A 182 7.67 5.36 -6.24
N SER A 183 8.18 6.23 -5.37
CA SER A 183 8.01 6.11 -3.92
C SER A 183 7.72 7.48 -3.31
N GLY A 184 7.44 7.52 -1.99
CA GLY A 184 7.31 8.78 -1.26
C GLY A 184 8.52 9.70 -1.44
N HIS A 185 9.72 9.12 -1.58
CA HIS A 185 10.99 9.84 -1.68
C HIS A 185 11.58 9.90 -3.11
N HIS A 186 11.05 9.10 -4.05
CA HIS A 186 11.51 9.07 -5.44
C HIS A 186 10.37 9.49 -6.38
N ARG A 187 10.39 10.75 -6.80
CA ARG A 187 9.43 11.35 -7.74
C ARG A 187 10.11 12.06 -8.92
N ASP A 188 11.40 11.82 -9.12
CA ASP A 188 12.18 12.53 -10.13
C ASP A 188 11.76 12.17 -11.56
N GLU A 189 11.22 10.97 -11.75
CA GLU A 189 10.61 10.52 -13.01
C GLU A 189 9.23 11.16 -13.26
N MET A 190 8.69 11.97 -12.34
CA MET A 190 7.41 12.66 -12.52
C MET A 190 7.58 14.09 -13.01
N GLN A 191 6.64 14.54 -13.85
CA GLN A 191 6.50 15.95 -14.22
C GLN A 191 6.07 16.77 -13.01
N LYS A 192 6.68 17.94 -12.79
CA LYS A 192 6.44 18.74 -11.56
C LYS A 192 5.04 19.36 -11.51
N ASN A 193 4.48 19.73 -12.66
CA ASN A 193 3.21 20.46 -12.71
C ASN A 193 2.01 19.51 -12.80
N VAL A 194 1.54 19.05 -11.64
CA VAL A 194 0.40 18.13 -11.52
C VAL A 194 -0.89 18.70 -12.15
N ARG A 195 -1.05 20.03 -12.23
CA ARG A 195 -2.23 20.67 -12.85
C ARG A 195 -2.29 20.48 -14.37
N LYS A 196 -1.17 20.11 -15.01
CA LYS A 196 -1.09 19.85 -16.45
C LYS A 196 -1.26 18.37 -16.80
N TYR A 197 -1.46 17.50 -15.80
CA TYR A 197 -1.59 16.07 -16.04
C TYR A 197 -2.86 15.78 -16.84
N THR A 198 -2.71 14.99 -17.89
CA THR A 198 -3.81 14.46 -18.69
C THR A 198 -3.63 12.95 -18.85
N VAL A 199 -4.49 12.32 -19.66
CA VAL A 199 -4.31 10.91 -20.05
C VAL A 199 -2.98 10.70 -20.78
N ASP A 200 -2.41 11.69 -21.46
CA ASP A 200 -1.11 11.58 -22.13
C ASP A 200 0.02 11.36 -21.09
N PRO A 201 0.71 10.19 -21.11
CA PRO A 201 1.82 9.89 -20.21
C PRO A 201 2.93 10.94 -20.21
N LYS A 202 3.16 11.66 -21.32
CA LYS A 202 4.18 12.73 -21.42
C LYS A 202 3.95 13.87 -20.47
N THR A 203 2.68 14.12 -20.15
CA THR A 203 2.29 15.17 -19.20
C THR A 203 2.55 14.77 -17.75
N ARG A 204 2.82 13.48 -17.50
CA ARG A 204 2.94 12.87 -16.16
C ARG A 204 4.34 12.34 -15.86
N TYR A 205 5.00 11.72 -16.83
CA TYR A 205 6.30 11.08 -16.67
C TYR A 205 7.39 11.81 -17.47
N ARG A 206 8.61 11.83 -16.94
CA ARG A 206 9.82 12.26 -17.65
C ARG A 206 10.40 11.06 -18.38
N GLY A 207 10.81 11.25 -19.64
CA GLY A 207 11.46 10.20 -20.42
C GLY A 207 10.52 9.16 -21.05
N VAL A 208 9.20 9.36 -20.97
CA VAL A 208 8.22 8.59 -21.76
C VAL A 208 7.94 9.34 -23.06
N CYS A 209 8.26 8.74 -24.21
CA CYS A 209 8.12 9.32 -25.56
C CYS A 209 6.99 8.68 -26.37
#